data_AF-A0A0M4TZ69-F1
#
_entry.id   AF-A0A0M4TZ69-F1
#
_cell.length_a   1.000
_cell.length_b   1.000
_cell.length_c   1.000
_cell.angle_alpha   90.00
_cell.angle_beta   90.00
_cell.angle_gamma   90.00
#
_symmetry.space_group_name_H-M   'P 1'
#
loop_
_entity.id
_entity.type
_entity.pdbx_description
1 polymer ?
#
loop_
_entity_poly.entity_id
_entity_poly.type
_entity_poly.pdbx_seq_one_letter_code
_entity_poly.pdbx_strand_id
1 'polypeptide(L)'
;MNLCSKNFFSLKVLKFLLGGGLAAALNLALIFLLIEKLNYNTPLLRNIANVFSIEISLVFSFFVYRTWVWTGGIWNFKEVFLRQLPLYHVSAGVAVIARIFLIFPLLDWFGVNYAINTLIGVLLSASINYLISDRFVFKTPSKNNYHQSQIINSSDTYYPESLAPALSGNSKVRKAEPQKVSKPVNSLSIVIPAYNEEDCIVQTVNTISQFLEQENIDYEILVVNDNSKDKTEELLQQMNTENGRLRYINNYYPNGFGFAVRCGLENFTGDAVAIVMADSSDAPEDIVSYYHKLQEGYDCVFGSRFIKGGKVIDYPSHKLFINRLANLFVQILFGLKFNDTTNAFKIYRKEVIEGITPLISHHFNLTVELPLKAIVRGYSYTTIPITWRNRTTGVSKLKLKEMGSRYLFIVLYIWLEKHLARGDYHLSNKKTVIKSKA
;
A
#
# COMPACT_ATOMS: atom_id res chain seq x y z
N MET A 1 4.68 -22.90 11.07
CA MET A 1 4.56 -22.24 12.39
C MET A 1 4.01 -20.79 12.31
N ASN A 2 3.11 -20.45 11.36
CA ASN A 2 2.62 -19.07 11.14
C ASN A 2 1.08 -18.88 11.22
N LEU A 3 0.32 -19.94 11.57
CA LEU A 3 -1.13 -19.84 11.77
C LEU A 3 -1.47 -19.23 13.15
N CYS A 4 -0.66 -19.49 14.18
CA CYS A 4 -0.95 -19.07 15.54
C CYS A 4 -0.74 -17.56 15.77
N SER A 5 0.30 -16.96 15.16
CA SER A 5 0.55 -15.50 15.28
C SER A 5 -0.45 -14.66 14.48
N LYS A 6 -0.89 -15.14 13.30
CA LYS A 6 -1.95 -14.49 12.51
C LYS A 6 -3.31 -14.56 13.22
N ASN A 7 -3.66 -15.71 13.80
CA ASN A 7 -4.87 -15.85 14.61
C ASN A 7 -4.81 -14.96 15.86
N PHE A 8 -3.64 -14.79 16.46
CA PHE A 8 -3.49 -13.94 17.63
C PHE A 8 -3.71 -12.46 17.32
N PHE A 9 -3.19 -11.96 16.20
CA PHE A 9 -3.39 -10.57 15.78
C PHE A 9 -4.86 -10.30 15.41
N SER A 10 -5.48 -11.18 14.60
CA SER A 10 -6.90 -11.03 14.23
C SER A 10 -7.81 -11.11 15.45
N LEU A 11 -7.50 -11.99 16.41
CA LEU A 11 -8.24 -12.12 17.66
C LEU A 11 -8.07 -10.88 18.55
N LYS A 12 -6.87 -10.29 18.64
CA LYS A 12 -6.64 -9.05 19.40
C LYS A 12 -7.44 -7.89 18.83
N VAL A 13 -7.45 -7.70 17.52
CA VAL A 13 -8.22 -6.64 16.86
C VAL A 13 -9.72 -6.84 17.10
N LEU A 14 -10.22 -8.08 16.97
CA LEU A 14 -11.63 -8.39 17.26
C LEU A 14 -12.00 -8.05 18.71
N LYS A 15 -11.18 -8.48 19.68
CA LYS A 15 -11.40 -8.16 21.11
C LYS A 15 -11.35 -6.66 21.38
N PHE A 16 -10.48 -5.93 20.69
CA PHE A 16 -10.41 -4.47 20.80
C PHE A 16 -11.71 -3.83 20.31
N LEU A 17 -12.22 -4.22 19.14
CA LEU A 17 -13.49 -3.70 18.62
C LEU A 17 -14.67 -4.03 19.55
N LEU A 18 -14.72 -5.26 20.08
CA LEU A 18 -15.74 -5.67 21.05
C LEU A 18 -15.66 -4.88 22.36
N GLY A 19 -14.46 -4.67 22.91
CA GLY A 19 -14.28 -3.86 24.11
C GLY A 19 -14.66 -2.39 23.89
N GLY A 20 -14.42 -1.86 22.69
CA GLY A 20 -14.90 -0.52 22.31
C GLY A 20 -16.42 -0.43 22.24
N GLY A 21 -17.06 -1.47 21.69
CA GLY A 21 -18.52 -1.61 21.71
C GLY A 21 -19.11 -1.66 23.13
N LEU A 22 -18.48 -2.41 24.03
CA LEU A 22 -18.87 -2.46 25.45
C LEU A 22 -18.74 -1.09 26.13
N ALA A 23 -17.65 -0.36 25.86
CA ALA A 23 -17.45 0.97 26.39
C ALA A 23 -18.49 1.98 25.87
N ALA A 24 -18.85 1.90 24.58
CA ALA A 24 -19.90 2.73 24.01
C ALA A 24 -21.28 2.41 24.62
N ALA A 25 -21.59 1.12 24.83
CA ALA A 25 -22.82 0.71 25.51
C ALA A 25 -22.88 1.22 26.96
N LEU A 26 -21.77 1.13 27.70
CA LEU A 26 -21.65 1.68 29.05
C LEU A 26 -21.84 3.20 29.06
N ASN A 27 -21.23 3.91 28.11
CA ASN A 27 -21.37 5.36 27.97
C ASN A 27 -22.84 5.76 27.79
N LEU A 28 -23.56 5.09 26.89
CA LEU A 28 -24.99 5.33 26.67
C LEU A 28 -25.84 5.00 27.90
N ALA A 29 -25.54 3.89 28.58
CA ALA A 29 -26.24 3.50 29.81
C ALA A 29 -26.05 4.52 30.94
N LEU A 30 -24.84 5.08 31.09
CA LEU A 30 -24.55 6.12 32.08
C LEU A 30 -25.25 7.43 31.75
N ILE A 31 -25.25 7.85 30.48
CA ILE A 31 -25.98 9.04 30.02
C ILE A 31 -27.47 8.88 30.32
N PHE A 32 -28.06 7.74 29.95
CA PHE A 32 -29.46 7.43 30.22
C PHE A 32 -29.77 7.45 31.72
N LEU A 33 -28.94 6.82 32.54
CA LEU A 33 -29.12 6.78 33.99
C LEU A 33 -29.04 8.19 34.61
N LEU A 34 -28.04 8.99 34.23
CA LEU A 34 -27.84 10.32 34.80
C LEU A 34 -28.96 11.29 34.36
N ILE A 35 -29.32 11.28 33.08
CA ILE A 35 -30.30 12.22 32.54
C ILE A 35 -31.72 11.78 32.87
N GLU A 36 -32.10 10.54 32.57
CA GLU A 36 -33.49 10.08 32.70
C GLU A 36 -33.84 9.57 34.10
N LYS A 37 -32.93 8.86 34.78
CA LYS A 37 -33.23 8.34 36.12
C LYS A 37 -32.88 9.30 37.25
N LEU A 38 -31.78 10.05 37.12
CA LEU A 38 -31.31 10.98 38.14
C LEU A 38 -31.68 12.45 37.85
N ASN A 39 -32.49 12.71 36.81
CA ASN A 39 -33.02 14.03 36.46
C ASN A 39 -31.95 15.12 36.23
N TYR A 40 -30.84 14.78 35.58
CA TYR A 40 -29.83 15.76 35.14
C TYR A 40 -30.37 16.57 33.93
N ASN A 41 -31.37 17.42 34.18
CA ASN A 41 -32.20 18.04 33.14
C ASN A 41 -31.75 19.45 32.74
N THR A 42 -30.88 20.10 33.51
CA THR A 42 -30.32 21.40 33.13
C THR A 42 -29.21 21.23 32.09
N PRO A 43 -28.97 22.22 31.22
CA PRO A 43 -27.87 22.15 30.24
C PRO A 43 -26.51 21.86 30.88
N LEU A 44 -26.24 22.45 32.04
CA LEU A 44 -25.01 22.21 32.80
C LEU A 44 -24.93 20.75 33.28
N LEU A 45 -25.99 20.23 33.89
CA LEU A 45 -26.03 18.85 34.38
C LEU A 45 -25.93 17.83 33.24
N ARG A 46 -26.54 18.10 32.08
CA ARG A 46 -26.40 17.24 30.88
C ARG A 46 -24.97 17.19 30.37
N ASN A 47 -24.28 18.34 30.33
CA ASN A 47 -22.87 18.38 29.95
C ASN A 47 -21.98 17.64 30.97
N ILE A 48 -22.25 17.82 32.27
CA ILE A 48 -21.56 17.05 33.33
C ILE A 48 -21.80 15.56 33.13
N ALA A 49 -23.04 15.13 32.86
CA ALA A 49 -23.36 13.73 32.60
C ALA A 49 -22.60 13.17 31.39
N ASN A 50 -22.50 13.95 30.31
CA ASN A 50 -21.75 13.55 29.11
C ASN A 50 -20.25 13.40 29.40
N VAL A 51 -19.61 14.39 30.00
CA VAL A 51 -18.18 14.34 30.34
C VAL A 51 -17.91 13.18 31.30
N PHE A 52 -18.70 13.06 32.36
CA PHE A 52 -18.58 11.98 33.33
C PHE A 52 -18.72 10.60 32.66
N SER A 53 -19.72 10.42 31.80
CA SER A 53 -19.94 9.16 31.10
C SER A 53 -18.81 8.82 30.13
N ILE A 54 -18.20 9.83 29.48
CA ILE A 54 -17.06 9.65 28.58
C ILE A 54 -15.83 9.20 29.37
N GLU A 55 -15.52 9.87 30.48
CA GLU A 55 -14.36 9.52 31.30
C GLU A 55 -14.50 8.13 31.93
N ILE A 56 -15.67 7.80 32.48
CA ILE A 56 -15.91 6.47 33.05
C ILE A 56 -15.84 5.38 31.98
N SER A 57 -16.41 5.59 30.79
CA SER A 57 -16.35 4.60 29.71
C SER A 57 -14.93 4.43 29.17
N LEU A 58 -14.14 5.51 29.12
CA LEU A 58 -12.75 5.48 28.69
C LEU A 58 -11.89 4.71 29.70
N VAL A 59 -12.01 4.99 31.00
CA VAL A 59 -11.33 4.24 32.06
C VAL A 59 -11.75 2.77 32.06
N PHE A 60 -13.05 2.48 31.92
CA PHE A 60 -13.56 1.11 31.79
C PHE A 60 -12.92 0.39 30.59
N SER A 61 -12.91 1.02 29.42
CA SER A 61 -12.33 0.45 28.19
C SER A 61 -10.85 0.14 28.37
N PHE A 62 -10.10 1.00 29.07
CA PHE A 62 -8.69 0.78 29.38
C PHE A 62 -8.49 -0.53 30.15
N PHE A 63 -9.29 -0.77 31.20
CA PHE A 63 -9.18 -1.99 31.99
C PHE A 63 -9.61 -3.22 31.21
N VAL A 64 -10.70 -3.15 30.44
CA VAL A 64 -11.12 -4.23 29.54
C VAL A 64 -9.99 -4.58 28.57
N TYR A 65 -9.37 -3.58 27.95
CA TYR A 65 -8.29 -3.79 27.02
C TYR A 65 -7.04 -4.38 27.68
N ARG A 66 -6.67 -3.89 28.86
CA ARG A 66 -5.55 -4.43 29.62
C ARG A 66 -5.74 -5.89 30.04
N THR A 67 -6.95 -6.27 30.46
CA THR A 67 -7.22 -7.62 30.96
C THR A 67 -7.54 -8.60 29.84
N TRP A 68 -8.11 -8.14 28.73
CA TRP A 68 -8.67 -9.03 27.71
C TRP A 68 -7.95 -9.00 26.36
N VAL A 69 -7.43 -7.82 25.96
CA VAL A 69 -6.74 -7.61 24.66
C VAL A 69 -5.23 -7.75 24.82
N TRP A 70 -4.63 -7.00 25.75
CA TRP A 70 -3.18 -6.96 26.01
C TRP A 70 -2.82 -7.63 27.34
N THR A 71 -3.00 -8.95 27.38
CA THR A 71 -2.67 -9.76 28.55
C THR A 71 -1.15 -9.81 28.81
N GLY A 72 -0.74 -9.81 30.09
CA GLY A 72 0.66 -10.05 30.49
C GLY A 72 1.50 -8.83 30.89
N GLY A 73 0.87 -7.73 31.32
CA GLY A 73 1.56 -6.53 31.85
C GLY A 73 1.77 -6.51 33.37
N ILE A 74 2.65 -5.63 33.84
CA ILE A 74 2.94 -5.42 35.28
C ILE A 74 1.79 -4.64 35.94
N TRP A 75 1.25 -5.13 37.06
CA TRP A 75 0.14 -4.49 37.79
C TRP A 75 0.58 -3.53 38.91
N ASN A 76 1.68 -2.80 38.69
CA ASN A 76 2.12 -1.77 39.63
C ASN A 76 1.34 -0.47 39.39
N PHE A 77 0.91 0.18 40.47
CA PHE A 77 0.25 1.48 40.46
C PHE A 77 0.93 2.50 39.54
N LYS A 78 2.26 2.67 39.63
CA LYS A 78 3.00 3.65 38.81
C LYS A 78 2.89 3.35 37.31
N GLU A 79 2.93 2.08 36.93
CA GLU A 79 2.85 1.69 35.53
C GLU A 79 1.41 1.82 35.01
N VAL A 80 0.42 1.35 35.76
CA VAL A 80 -0.98 1.35 35.33
C VAL A 80 -1.57 2.76 35.34
N PHE A 81 -1.48 3.47 36.46
CA PHE A 81 -2.19 4.74 36.66
C PHE A 81 -1.38 5.98 36.26
N LEU A 82 -0.06 6.00 36.45
CA LEU A 82 0.75 7.19 36.14
C LEU A 82 1.35 7.18 34.75
N ARG A 83 1.38 6.04 34.05
CA ARG A 83 1.91 5.92 32.69
C ARG A 83 0.87 5.48 31.69
N GLN A 84 0.32 4.28 31.85
CA GLN A 84 -0.48 3.66 30.80
C GLN A 84 -1.86 4.30 30.66
N LEU A 85 -2.53 4.60 31.77
CA LEU A 85 -3.85 5.23 31.73
C LEU A 85 -3.80 6.62 31.06
N PRO A 86 -2.88 7.56 31.41
CA PRO A 86 -2.75 8.83 30.69
C PRO A 86 -2.38 8.66 29.22
N LEU A 87 -1.44 7.77 28.89
CA LEU A 87 -1.07 7.50 27.49
C LEU A 87 -2.24 6.96 26.67
N TYR A 88 -3.10 6.16 27.30
CA TYR A 88 -4.32 5.67 26.66
C TYR A 88 -5.33 6.79 26.38
N HIS A 89 -5.48 7.77 27.30
CA HIS A 89 -6.33 8.94 27.06
C HIS A 89 -5.80 9.77 25.89
N VAL A 90 -4.47 9.96 25.82
CA VAL A 90 -3.83 10.62 24.68
C VAL A 90 -4.09 9.83 23.39
N SER A 91 -3.95 8.50 23.40
CA SER A 91 -4.23 7.64 22.24
C SER A 91 -5.68 7.81 21.73
N ALA A 92 -6.66 7.72 22.62
CA ALA A 92 -8.07 7.89 22.28
C ALA A 92 -8.37 9.32 21.79
N GLY A 93 -7.82 10.34 22.45
CA GLY A 93 -7.96 11.74 22.05
C GLY A 93 -7.38 12.02 20.66
N VAL A 94 -6.18 11.51 20.36
CA VAL A 94 -5.56 11.64 19.03
C VAL A 94 -6.45 11.01 17.95
N ALA A 95 -7.04 9.85 18.21
CA ALA A 95 -7.95 9.20 17.27
C ALA A 95 -9.23 10.03 17.01
N VAL A 96 -9.80 10.64 18.05
CA VAL A 96 -10.97 11.52 17.93
C VAL A 96 -10.64 12.81 17.19
N ILE A 97 -9.52 13.45 17.52
CA ILE A 97 -9.04 14.67 16.84
C ILE A 97 -8.78 14.37 15.36
N ALA A 98 -8.09 13.28 15.05
CA ALA A 98 -7.85 12.85 13.67
C ALA A 98 -9.16 12.61 12.92
N ARG A 99 -10.17 12.03 13.58
CA ARG A 99 -11.49 11.86 12.98
C ARG A 99 -12.13 13.20 12.62
N ILE A 100 -12.19 14.13 13.56
CA ILE A 100 -12.91 15.42 13.42
C ILE A 100 -12.21 16.34 12.42
N PHE A 101 -10.88 16.47 12.52
CA PHE A 101 -10.15 17.50 11.79
C PHE A 101 -9.45 17.02 10.52
N LEU A 102 -9.26 15.71 10.36
CA LEU A 102 -8.57 15.16 9.19
C LEU A 102 -9.48 14.22 8.39
N ILE A 103 -9.94 13.13 9.00
CA ILE A 103 -10.62 12.04 8.28
C ILE A 103 -11.98 12.50 7.76
N PHE A 104 -12.81 13.07 8.62
CA PHE A 104 -14.17 13.46 8.23
C PHE A 104 -14.19 14.56 7.16
N PRO A 105 -13.43 15.68 7.31
CA PRO A 105 -13.37 16.73 6.28
C PRO A 105 -12.78 16.21 4.97
N LEU A 106 -11.79 15.32 5.04
CA LEU A 106 -11.17 14.72 3.85
C LEU A 106 -12.17 13.85 3.08
N LEU A 107 -12.91 12.98 3.77
CA LEU A 107 -13.93 12.12 3.15
C LEU A 107 -15.11 12.94 2.60
N ASP A 108 -15.51 14.00 3.32
CA ASP A 108 -16.56 14.92 2.87
C ASP A 108 -16.13 15.67 1.61
N TRP A 109 -14.88 16.14 1.58
CA TRP A 109 -14.28 16.75 0.41
C TRP A 109 -14.23 15.80 -0.80
N PHE A 110 -14.01 14.51 -0.56
CA PHE A 110 -14.11 13.46 -1.60
C PHE A 110 -15.56 13.16 -2.04
N GLY A 111 -16.57 13.81 -1.45
CA GLY A 111 -17.98 13.59 -1.78
C GLY A 111 -18.52 12.25 -1.29
N VAL A 112 -17.89 11.66 -0.27
CA VAL A 112 -18.39 10.44 0.35
C VAL A 112 -19.69 10.77 1.08
N ASN A 113 -20.75 9.98 0.83
CA ASN A 113 -22.02 10.15 1.53
C ASN A 113 -21.82 10.17 3.05
N TYR A 114 -22.54 11.04 3.75
CA TYR A 114 -22.43 11.24 5.19
C TYR A 114 -22.45 9.94 6.02
N ALA A 115 -23.33 8.98 5.71
CA ALA A 115 -23.43 7.71 6.42
C ALA A 115 -22.15 6.87 6.24
N ILE A 116 -21.64 6.81 5.02
CA ILE A 116 -20.40 6.10 4.67
C ILE A 116 -19.19 6.81 5.28
N ASN A 117 -19.14 8.15 5.23
CA ASN A 117 -18.10 8.95 5.87
C ASN A 117 -18.06 8.68 7.37
N THR A 118 -19.22 8.69 8.03
CA THR A 118 -19.34 8.38 9.45
C THR A 118 -18.81 6.97 9.77
N LEU A 119 -19.20 5.97 8.99
CA LEU A 119 -18.76 4.59 9.18
C LEU A 119 -17.24 4.44 9.01
N ILE A 120 -16.68 4.96 7.91
CA ILE A 120 -15.25 4.92 7.62
C ILE A 120 -14.47 5.70 8.68
N GLY A 121 -14.96 6.86 9.09
CA GLY A 121 -14.35 7.69 10.12
C GLY A 121 -14.25 6.98 11.47
N VAL A 122 -15.30 6.25 11.87
CA VAL A 122 -15.28 5.42 13.08
C VAL A 122 -14.23 4.31 12.95
N LEU A 123 -14.22 3.55 11.84
CA LEU A 123 -13.28 2.44 11.64
C LEU A 123 -11.82 2.90 11.60
N LEU A 124 -11.52 3.98 10.89
CA LEU A 124 -10.17 4.55 10.82
C LEU A 124 -9.73 5.11 12.17
N SER A 125 -10.61 5.78 12.91
CA SER A 125 -10.29 6.27 14.26
C SER A 125 -10.01 5.11 15.22
N ALA A 126 -10.80 4.03 15.18
CA ALA A 126 -10.58 2.84 15.98
C ALA A 126 -9.23 2.18 15.64
N SER A 127 -8.86 2.16 14.35
CA SER A 127 -7.58 1.63 13.87
C SER A 127 -6.40 2.45 14.38
N ILE A 128 -6.49 3.79 14.34
CA ILE A 128 -5.46 4.69 14.89
C ILE A 128 -5.31 4.44 16.39
N ASN A 129 -6.42 4.39 17.13
CA ASN A 129 -6.38 4.14 18.57
C ASN A 129 -5.74 2.79 18.90
N TYR A 130 -6.07 1.73 18.15
CA TYR A 130 -5.48 0.41 18.31
C TYR A 130 -3.96 0.43 18.10
N LEU A 131 -3.49 1.04 17.00
CA LEU A 131 -2.07 1.07 16.65
C LEU A 131 -1.23 1.85 17.68
N ILE A 132 -1.73 2.99 18.15
CA ILE A 132 -1.05 3.78 19.18
C ILE A 132 -1.06 3.01 20.51
N SER A 133 -2.18 2.39 20.88
CA SER A 133 -2.32 1.61 22.11
C SER A 133 -1.38 0.41 22.13
N ASP A 134 -1.30 -0.37 21.06
CA ASP A 134 -0.43 -1.54 20.96
C ASP A 134 1.06 -1.15 21.05
N ARG A 135 1.45 -0.06 20.37
CA ARG A 135 2.86 0.33 20.26
C ARG A 135 3.39 1.09 21.47
N PHE A 136 2.57 1.93 22.10
CA PHE A 136 3.03 2.91 23.10
C PHE A 136 2.41 2.72 24.48
N VAL A 137 1.13 2.35 24.55
CA VAL A 137 0.41 2.21 25.83
C VAL A 137 0.74 0.86 26.47
N PHE A 138 0.48 -0.23 25.76
CA PHE A 138 0.57 -1.59 26.31
C PHE A 138 1.87 -2.32 25.95
N LYS A 139 2.92 -1.58 25.56
CA LYS A 139 4.22 -2.15 25.24
C LYS A 139 4.83 -2.84 26.47
N THR A 140 4.91 -4.16 26.43
CA THR A 140 5.58 -4.94 27.48
C THR A 140 7.07 -4.60 27.50
N PRO A 141 7.66 -4.23 28.65
CA PRO A 141 9.10 -4.08 28.74
C PRO A 141 9.76 -5.44 28.46
N SER A 142 10.71 -5.45 27.51
CA SER A 142 11.54 -6.62 27.26
C SER A 142 12.31 -6.96 28.54
N LYS A 143 12.11 -8.17 29.08
CA LYS A 143 13.02 -8.75 30.07
C LYS A 143 14.39 -8.95 29.39
N ASN A 144 15.22 -7.90 29.30
CA ASN A 144 16.60 -8.05 28.83
C ASN A 144 17.59 -6.98 29.34
N ASN A 145 17.21 -6.10 30.27
CA ASN A 145 18.09 -5.00 30.70
C ASN A 145 18.77 -5.18 32.09
N TYR A 146 18.90 -6.40 32.62
CA TYR A 146 19.60 -6.63 33.91
C TYR A 146 20.70 -7.70 33.91
N HIS A 147 20.96 -8.39 32.79
CA HIS A 147 22.03 -9.40 32.69
C HIS A 147 22.91 -9.23 31.45
N GLN A 148 23.32 -8.00 31.16
CA GLN A 148 24.24 -7.71 30.04
C GLN A 148 25.59 -7.17 30.53
N SER A 149 26.12 -7.82 31.57
CA SER A 149 27.54 -7.87 31.85
C SER A 149 27.86 -9.32 32.20
N GLN A 150 28.70 -9.95 31.39
CA GLN A 150 29.05 -11.38 31.42
C GLN A 150 28.05 -12.31 30.74
N ILE A 151 28.28 -12.56 29.45
CA ILE A 151 28.41 -13.87 28.78
C ILE A 151 28.28 -13.61 27.28
N ILE A 152 29.44 -13.68 26.64
CA ILE A 152 29.61 -13.83 25.20
C ILE A 152 29.24 -15.28 24.85
N ASN A 153 28.54 -15.45 23.72
CA ASN A 153 28.23 -16.73 23.03
C ASN A 153 27.11 -17.62 23.63
N SER A 154 25.86 -17.38 23.26
CA SER A 154 25.01 -18.38 22.57
C SER A 154 23.66 -17.76 22.22
N SER A 155 23.19 -18.03 21.01
CA SER A 155 21.87 -17.63 20.52
C SER A 155 20.83 -18.65 20.98
N ASP A 156 20.19 -18.41 22.12
CA ASP A 156 19.09 -19.26 22.60
C ASP A 156 17.79 -18.47 22.73
N THR A 157 16.98 -18.54 21.67
CA THR A 157 15.55 -18.23 21.71
C THR A 157 14.80 -19.29 22.50
N TYR A 158 14.12 -18.86 23.56
CA TYR A 158 13.22 -19.62 24.42
C TYR A 158 12.16 -20.43 23.64
N TYR A 159 12.06 -21.74 23.92
CA TYR A 159 10.99 -22.62 23.46
C TYR A 159 10.02 -22.95 24.61
N PRO A 160 8.69 -22.91 24.41
CA PRO A 160 7.74 -23.38 25.42
C PRO A 160 7.77 -24.92 25.55
N GLU A 161 7.67 -25.37 26.80
CA GLU A 161 8.03 -26.68 27.34
C GLU A 161 6.97 -27.78 27.11
N SER A 162 6.52 -28.01 25.87
CA SER A 162 5.48 -29.03 25.63
C SER A 162 5.56 -29.84 24.32
N LEU A 163 6.74 -29.97 23.70
CA LEU A 163 6.92 -30.84 22.51
C LEU A 163 8.28 -31.59 22.47
N ALA A 164 8.92 -31.80 23.61
CA ALA A 164 10.27 -32.35 23.69
C ALA A 164 10.49 -33.82 23.21
N PRO A 165 9.50 -34.72 23.03
CA PRO A 165 9.81 -36.07 22.53
C PRO A 165 9.50 -36.34 21.05
N ALA A 166 9.07 -35.37 20.24
CA ALA A 166 8.68 -35.64 18.85
C ALA A 166 9.77 -35.35 17.79
N LEU A 167 10.96 -34.88 18.20
CA LEU A 167 12.02 -34.47 17.27
C LEU A 167 13.43 -34.99 17.66
N SER A 168 13.54 -36.18 18.26
CA SER A 168 14.79 -36.94 18.23
C SER A 168 14.98 -37.56 16.83
N GLY A 169 15.19 -36.70 15.83
CA GLY A 169 15.28 -37.10 14.44
C GLY A 169 15.92 -36.00 13.61
N ASN A 170 17.25 -35.90 13.70
CA ASN A 170 18.16 -35.29 12.73
C ASN A 170 17.57 -34.17 11.84
N SER A 171 17.44 -32.97 12.38
CA SER A 171 17.30 -31.77 11.55
C SER A 171 18.62 -31.02 11.50
N LYS A 172 19.46 -31.37 10.51
CA LYS A 172 20.50 -30.47 10.02
C LYS A 172 19.83 -29.16 9.64
N VAL A 173 20.23 -28.09 10.30
CA VAL A 173 19.87 -26.71 9.93
C VAL A 173 20.29 -26.49 8.47
N ARG A 174 19.32 -26.51 7.55
CA ARG A 174 19.56 -26.08 6.16
C ARG A 174 19.65 -24.56 6.17
N LYS A 175 20.85 -24.04 5.92
CA LYS A 175 21.07 -22.66 5.49
C LYS A 175 20.10 -22.35 4.34
N ALA A 176 19.50 -21.16 4.38
CA ALA A 176 18.68 -20.66 3.28
C ALA A 176 19.49 -20.72 1.98
N GLU A 177 18.99 -21.51 1.02
CA GLU A 177 19.53 -21.56 -0.34
C GLU A 177 19.23 -20.25 -1.07
N PRO A 178 20.11 -19.83 -2.00
CA PRO A 178 19.92 -18.62 -2.79
C PRO A 178 18.62 -18.68 -3.60
N GLN A 179 17.88 -17.56 -3.59
CA GLN A 179 16.68 -17.38 -4.40
C GLN A 179 17.00 -17.68 -5.88
N LYS A 180 16.16 -18.51 -6.49
CA LYS A 180 16.28 -18.95 -7.88
C LYS A 180 16.30 -17.73 -8.80
N VAL A 181 17.37 -17.57 -9.58
CA VAL A 181 17.52 -16.52 -10.61
C VAL A 181 16.29 -16.60 -11.53
N SER A 182 15.49 -15.54 -11.59
CA SER A 182 14.40 -15.41 -12.57
C SER A 182 14.99 -15.49 -13.98
N LYS A 183 14.20 -15.89 -14.98
CA LYS A 183 14.68 -15.98 -16.37
C LYS A 183 15.28 -14.62 -16.79
N PRO A 184 16.39 -14.59 -17.56
CA PRO A 184 16.90 -13.34 -18.10
C PRO A 184 15.81 -12.67 -18.94
N VAL A 185 15.73 -11.34 -18.86
CA VAL A 185 14.83 -10.54 -19.71
C VAL A 185 15.57 -10.29 -21.01
N ASN A 186 15.19 -10.97 -22.09
CA ASN A 186 15.88 -10.80 -23.36
C ASN A 186 15.31 -9.59 -24.10
N SER A 187 13.99 -9.39 -24.05
CA SER A 187 13.31 -8.29 -24.74
C SER A 187 12.41 -7.50 -23.79
N LEU A 188 12.45 -6.16 -23.89
CA LEU A 188 11.68 -5.23 -23.07
C LEU A 188 10.60 -4.53 -23.89
N SER A 189 9.34 -4.65 -23.48
CA SER A 189 8.25 -3.84 -24.03
C SER A 189 8.12 -2.50 -23.31
N ILE A 190 8.07 -1.40 -24.06
CA ILE A 190 7.71 -0.08 -23.54
C ILE A 190 6.26 0.21 -23.94
N VAL A 191 5.35 0.19 -22.97
CA VAL A 191 3.93 0.52 -23.19
C VAL A 191 3.69 1.99 -22.85
N ILE A 192 3.25 2.75 -23.85
CA ILE A 192 3.02 4.20 -23.75
C ILE A 192 1.55 4.50 -24.06
N PRO A 193 0.71 4.80 -23.06
CA PRO A 193 -0.63 5.32 -23.31
C PRO A 193 -0.55 6.78 -23.78
N ALA A 194 -1.21 7.11 -24.88
CA ALA A 194 -1.20 8.45 -25.47
C ALA A 194 -2.62 8.96 -25.74
N TYR A 195 -2.96 10.16 -25.27
CA TYR A 195 -4.22 10.83 -25.59
C TYR A 195 -3.97 12.32 -25.83
N ASN A 196 -4.06 12.72 -27.10
CA ASN A 196 -3.74 14.07 -27.54
C ASN A 196 -2.32 14.52 -27.15
N GLU A 197 -1.31 13.83 -27.68
CA GLU A 197 0.10 14.01 -27.35
C GLU A 197 0.93 14.40 -28.60
N GLU A 198 0.31 15.06 -29.60
CA GLU A 198 0.95 15.42 -30.87
C GLU A 198 2.25 16.24 -30.70
N ASP A 199 2.32 17.04 -29.65
CA ASP A 199 3.48 17.91 -29.35
C ASP A 199 4.71 17.15 -28.86
N CYS A 200 4.56 15.95 -28.29
CA CYS A 200 5.64 15.28 -27.56
C CYS A 200 5.87 13.82 -27.95
N ILE A 201 4.88 13.13 -28.54
CA ILE A 201 4.96 11.69 -28.80
C ILE A 201 6.19 11.30 -29.64
N VAL A 202 6.52 12.10 -30.66
CA VAL A 202 7.67 11.86 -31.54
C VAL A 202 8.98 11.92 -30.77
N GLN A 203 9.16 12.99 -29.98
CA GLN A 203 10.37 13.18 -29.18
C GLN A 203 10.50 12.09 -28.12
N THR A 204 9.42 11.74 -27.43
CA THR A 204 9.40 10.70 -26.39
C THR A 204 9.85 9.35 -26.97
N VAL A 205 9.26 8.90 -28.08
CA VAL A 205 9.59 7.60 -28.69
C VAL A 205 11.03 7.57 -29.23
N ASN A 206 11.48 8.64 -29.89
CA ASN A 206 12.84 8.73 -30.43
C ASN A 206 13.89 8.72 -29.31
N THR A 207 13.65 9.46 -28.23
CA THR A 207 14.57 9.53 -27.10
C THR A 207 14.68 8.17 -26.41
N ILE A 208 13.55 7.50 -26.14
CA ILE A 208 13.55 6.16 -25.54
C ILE A 208 14.30 5.16 -26.43
N SER A 209 14.04 5.19 -27.75
CA SER A 209 14.72 4.31 -28.71
C SER A 209 16.24 4.51 -28.66
N GLN A 210 16.69 5.76 -28.71
CA GLN A 210 18.10 6.11 -28.67
C GLN A 210 18.80 5.56 -27.42
N PHE A 211 18.23 5.73 -26.23
CA PHE A 211 18.83 5.23 -24.99
C PHE A 211 18.88 3.70 -24.92
N LEU A 212 17.83 3.02 -25.38
CA LEU A 212 17.80 1.55 -25.39
C LEU A 212 18.79 0.96 -26.40
N GLU A 213 18.94 1.60 -27.57
CA GLU A 213 19.92 1.22 -28.58
C GLU A 213 21.37 1.43 -28.10
N GLN A 214 21.66 2.57 -27.45
CA GLN A 214 22.97 2.87 -26.88
C GLN A 214 23.42 1.80 -25.87
N GLU A 215 22.48 1.27 -25.09
CA GLU A 215 22.73 0.25 -24.07
C GLU A 215 22.57 -1.19 -24.60
N ASN A 216 22.38 -1.36 -25.91
CA ASN A 216 22.19 -2.66 -26.59
C ASN A 216 21.07 -3.52 -25.96
N ILE A 217 19.99 -2.87 -25.52
CA ILE A 217 18.80 -3.54 -25.01
C ILE A 217 17.89 -3.89 -26.19
N ASP A 218 17.41 -5.12 -26.27
CA ASP A 218 16.37 -5.49 -27.25
C ASP A 218 14.99 -5.07 -26.73
N TYR A 219 14.18 -4.45 -27.60
CA TYR A 219 12.93 -3.85 -27.19
C TYR A 219 11.87 -3.75 -28.29
N GLU A 220 10.62 -3.60 -27.86
CA GLU A 220 9.55 -3.02 -28.65
C GLU A 220 9.00 -1.75 -27.95
N ILE A 221 8.53 -0.79 -28.72
CA ILE A 221 7.73 0.32 -28.22
C ILE A 221 6.30 0.11 -28.71
N LEU A 222 5.37 -0.09 -27.78
CA LEU A 222 3.94 -0.20 -28.04
C LEU A 222 3.23 1.06 -27.56
N VAL A 223 2.88 1.94 -28.50
CA VAL A 223 2.04 3.11 -28.19
C VAL A 223 0.57 2.71 -28.28
N VAL A 224 -0.18 2.96 -27.22
CA VAL A 224 -1.63 2.78 -27.20
C VAL A 224 -2.28 4.15 -27.37
N ASN A 225 -2.77 4.43 -28.58
CA ASN A 225 -3.53 5.64 -28.86
C ASN A 225 -4.93 5.52 -28.24
N ASP A 226 -5.21 6.31 -27.22
CA ASP A 226 -6.46 6.33 -26.47
C ASP A 226 -7.54 7.13 -27.23
N ASN A 227 -7.72 6.84 -28.52
CA ASN A 227 -8.67 7.51 -29.42
C ASN A 227 -8.47 9.04 -29.42
N SER A 228 -7.24 9.50 -29.72
CA SER A 228 -6.88 10.91 -29.80
C SER A 228 -7.70 11.67 -30.83
N LYS A 229 -7.86 12.98 -30.62
CA LYS A 229 -8.61 13.90 -31.49
C LYS A 229 -7.73 14.90 -32.23
N ASP A 230 -6.43 14.87 -31.98
CA ASP A 230 -5.40 15.69 -32.62
C ASP A 230 -4.58 14.83 -33.61
N LYS A 231 -3.41 15.29 -34.03
CA LYS A 231 -2.57 14.58 -35.00
C LYS A 231 -1.76 13.41 -34.41
N THR A 232 -2.00 13.01 -33.17
CA THR A 232 -1.24 11.92 -32.52
C THR A 232 -1.26 10.64 -33.36
N GLU A 233 -2.41 10.24 -33.91
CA GLU A 233 -2.52 9.01 -34.70
C GLU A 233 -1.78 9.10 -36.05
N GLU A 234 -1.87 10.24 -36.73
CA GLU A 234 -1.14 10.51 -37.98
C GLU A 234 0.37 10.40 -37.77
N LEU A 235 0.88 11.01 -36.70
CA LEU A 235 2.30 10.95 -36.34
C LEU A 235 2.73 9.51 -36.01
N LEU A 236 1.91 8.77 -35.24
CA LEU A 236 2.21 7.37 -34.94
C LEU A 236 2.24 6.48 -36.19
N GLN A 237 1.34 6.73 -37.14
CA GLN A 237 1.32 6.01 -38.42
C GLN A 237 2.62 6.24 -39.20
N GLN A 238 3.07 7.50 -39.30
CA GLN A 238 4.34 7.83 -39.95
C GLN A 238 5.51 7.15 -39.24
N MET A 239 5.63 7.32 -37.93
CA MET A 239 6.76 6.75 -37.17
C MET A 239 6.81 5.22 -37.25
N ASN A 240 5.66 4.55 -37.26
CA ASN A 240 5.57 3.09 -37.36
C ASN A 240 6.10 2.56 -38.71
N THR A 241 6.05 3.37 -39.77
CA THR A 241 6.68 3.01 -41.06
C THR A 241 8.19 3.19 -41.07
N GLU A 242 8.71 4.12 -40.28
CA GLU A 242 10.13 4.47 -40.22
C GLU A 242 10.91 3.63 -39.18
N ASN A 243 10.24 3.18 -38.12
CA ASN A 243 10.84 2.45 -37.00
C ASN A 243 10.19 1.08 -36.82
N GLY A 244 10.88 0.02 -37.26
CA GLY A 244 10.40 -1.37 -37.15
C GLY A 244 10.29 -1.93 -35.72
N ARG A 245 10.76 -1.20 -34.71
CA ARG A 245 10.60 -1.53 -33.28
C ARG A 245 9.42 -0.79 -32.63
N LEU A 246 8.85 0.19 -33.33
CA LEU A 246 7.62 0.85 -32.91
C LEU A 246 6.43 0.07 -33.46
N ARG A 247 5.39 -0.07 -32.64
CA ARG A 247 4.05 -0.45 -33.03
C ARG A 247 3.06 0.46 -32.32
N TYR A 248 1.95 0.77 -32.96
CA TYR A 248 0.82 1.41 -32.27
C TYR A 248 -0.48 0.63 -32.48
N ILE A 249 -1.37 0.75 -31.50
CA ILE A 249 -2.74 0.23 -31.56
C ILE A 249 -3.70 1.29 -30.99
N ASN A 250 -4.93 1.31 -31.47
CA ASN A 250 -5.99 2.11 -30.88
C ASN A 250 -6.61 1.38 -29.69
N ASN A 251 -6.92 2.12 -28.63
CA ASN A 251 -7.56 1.56 -27.44
C ASN A 251 -8.97 1.05 -27.79
N TYR A 252 -9.18 -0.27 -27.69
CA TYR A 252 -10.49 -0.91 -27.93
C TYR A 252 -11.45 -0.78 -26.74
N TYR A 253 -11.01 -0.23 -25.61
CA TYR A 253 -11.85 0.18 -24.49
C TYR A 253 -12.27 1.66 -24.62
N PRO A 254 -13.21 2.16 -23.80
CA PRO A 254 -13.47 3.59 -23.68
C PRO A 254 -12.23 4.37 -23.22
N ASN A 255 -12.16 5.67 -23.56
CA ASN A 255 -11.05 6.52 -23.18
C ASN A 255 -10.78 6.51 -21.67
N GLY A 256 -9.49 6.41 -21.32
CA GLY A 256 -9.02 6.46 -19.95
C GLY A 256 -7.66 5.82 -19.80
N PHE A 257 -6.78 6.50 -19.06
CA PHE A 257 -5.41 6.01 -18.79
C PHE A 257 -5.34 4.52 -18.41
N GLY A 258 -6.21 4.08 -17.49
CA GLY A 258 -6.18 2.69 -17.03
C GLY A 258 -6.61 1.71 -18.12
N PHE A 259 -7.59 2.09 -18.95
CA PHE A 259 -8.01 1.31 -20.11
C PHE A 259 -6.93 1.25 -21.20
N ALA A 260 -6.31 2.37 -21.53
CA ALA A 260 -5.22 2.41 -22.52
C ALA A 260 -4.02 1.55 -22.06
N VAL A 261 -3.62 1.64 -20.78
CA VAL A 261 -2.56 0.78 -20.25
C VAL A 261 -2.97 -0.69 -20.28
N ARG A 262 -4.21 -1.04 -19.90
CA ARG A 262 -4.71 -2.43 -19.97
C ARG A 262 -4.67 -2.97 -21.40
N CYS A 263 -5.11 -2.18 -22.37
CA CYS A 263 -5.01 -2.52 -23.79
C CYS A 263 -3.56 -2.86 -24.18
N GLY A 264 -2.59 -2.05 -23.74
CA GLY A 264 -1.17 -2.31 -23.95
C GLY A 264 -0.65 -3.56 -23.23
N LEU A 265 -1.06 -3.77 -21.97
CA LEU A 265 -0.71 -4.96 -21.18
C LEU A 265 -1.30 -6.26 -21.73
N GLU A 266 -2.36 -6.18 -22.53
CA GLU A 266 -2.94 -7.32 -23.25
C GLU A 266 -2.22 -7.61 -24.58
N ASN A 267 -1.39 -6.67 -25.08
CA ASN A 267 -0.82 -6.73 -26.42
C ASN A 267 0.72 -6.69 -26.47
N PHE A 268 1.42 -6.49 -25.36
CA PHE A 268 2.89 -6.49 -25.34
C PHE A 268 3.47 -7.90 -25.56
N THR A 269 4.65 -7.97 -26.15
CA THR A 269 5.30 -9.21 -26.60
C THR A 269 6.57 -9.57 -25.83
N GLY A 270 7.21 -8.59 -25.18
CA GLY A 270 8.47 -8.76 -24.45
C GLY A 270 8.37 -9.62 -23.20
N ASP A 271 9.54 -9.97 -22.65
CA ASP A 271 9.68 -10.75 -21.40
C ASP A 271 9.37 -9.90 -20.16
N ALA A 272 9.43 -8.58 -20.31
CA ALA A 272 9.06 -7.60 -19.32
C ALA A 272 8.41 -6.39 -19.99
N VAL A 273 7.68 -5.60 -19.20
CA VAL A 273 7.01 -4.39 -19.67
C VAL A 273 7.27 -3.22 -18.74
N ALA A 274 7.72 -2.10 -19.31
CA ALA A 274 7.76 -0.80 -18.65
C ALA A 274 6.55 0.02 -19.10
N ILE A 275 5.83 0.60 -18.14
CA ILE A 275 4.73 1.54 -18.42
C ILE A 275 5.31 2.94 -18.30
N VAL A 276 5.27 3.74 -19.36
CA VAL A 276 5.92 5.07 -19.42
C VAL A 276 4.91 6.11 -19.90
N MET A 277 4.98 7.34 -19.39
CA MET A 277 4.10 8.42 -19.85
C MET A 277 4.53 8.97 -21.21
N ALA A 278 3.56 9.37 -22.05
CA ALA A 278 3.84 10.00 -23.35
C ALA A 278 4.42 11.42 -23.24
N ASP A 279 4.16 12.12 -22.12
CA ASP A 279 4.42 13.55 -21.92
C ASP A 279 5.87 13.90 -21.49
N SER A 280 6.84 13.00 -21.72
CA SER A 280 8.27 13.18 -21.37
C SER A 280 8.53 13.52 -19.89
N SER A 281 7.57 13.23 -18.99
CA SER A 281 7.74 13.48 -17.55
C SER A 281 8.76 12.54 -16.88
N ASP A 282 8.95 11.36 -17.47
CA ASP A 282 9.83 10.30 -16.98
C ASP A 282 11.19 10.38 -17.70
N ALA A 283 12.29 10.29 -16.95
CA ALA A 283 13.63 10.30 -17.52
C ALA A 283 13.91 8.98 -18.27
N PRO A 284 14.27 9.01 -19.56
CA PRO A 284 14.59 7.79 -20.32
C PRO A 284 15.76 6.99 -19.73
N GLU A 285 16.72 7.65 -19.08
CA GLU A 285 17.84 7.03 -18.37
C GLU A 285 17.37 6.11 -17.23
N ASP A 286 16.23 6.43 -16.62
CA ASP A 286 15.66 5.60 -15.57
C ASP A 286 15.16 4.26 -16.16
N ILE A 287 14.73 4.19 -17.44
CA ILE A 287 14.31 2.93 -18.11
C ILE A 287 15.47 1.92 -18.13
N VAL A 288 16.66 2.38 -18.48
CA VAL A 288 17.89 1.56 -18.47
C VAL A 288 18.18 1.05 -17.05
N SER A 289 18.06 1.93 -16.06
CA SER A 289 18.24 1.57 -14.64
C SER A 289 17.23 0.53 -14.17
N TYR A 290 15.96 0.65 -14.59
CA TYR A 290 14.91 -0.33 -14.34
C TYR A 290 15.26 -1.69 -14.95
N TYR A 291 15.68 -1.71 -16.22
CA TYR A 291 16.02 -2.93 -16.93
C TYR A 291 17.16 -3.68 -16.23
N HIS A 292 18.27 -3.00 -15.91
CA HIS A 292 19.39 -3.65 -15.22
C HIS A 292 18.99 -4.17 -13.83
N LYS A 293 18.16 -3.44 -13.07
CA LYS A 293 17.65 -3.96 -11.80
C LYS A 293 16.74 -5.17 -11.97
N LEU A 294 16.00 -5.26 -13.06
CA LEU A 294 15.19 -6.44 -13.35
C LEU A 294 16.07 -7.67 -13.59
N GLN A 295 17.24 -7.49 -14.22
CA GLN A 295 18.21 -8.58 -14.44
C GLN A 295 18.83 -9.13 -13.16
N GLU A 296 18.79 -8.39 -12.03
CA GLU A 296 19.26 -8.88 -10.73
C GLU A 296 18.37 -9.96 -10.11
N GLY A 297 17.20 -10.24 -10.71
CA GLY A 297 16.33 -11.34 -10.31
C GLY A 297 14.98 -10.92 -9.71
N TYR A 298 14.68 -9.63 -9.66
CA TYR A 298 13.42 -9.11 -9.13
C TYR A 298 12.27 -9.34 -10.12
N ASP A 299 11.05 -9.56 -9.60
CA ASP A 299 9.85 -9.67 -10.42
C ASP A 299 9.32 -8.29 -10.87
N CYS A 300 9.47 -7.29 -10.00
CA CYS A 300 9.11 -5.90 -10.28
C CYS A 300 10.21 -4.93 -9.87
N VAL A 301 10.31 -3.80 -10.56
CA VAL A 301 11.13 -2.67 -10.09
C VAL A 301 10.27 -1.41 -10.12
N PHE A 302 10.22 -0.71 -8.99
CA PHE A 302 9.38 0.49 -8.83
C PHE A 302 10.22 1.73 -8.59
N GLY A 303 9.95 2.80 -9.33
CA GLY A 303 10.61 4.08 -9.09
C GLY A 303 10.00 4.79 -7.91
N SER A 304 10.85 5.48 -7.16
CA SER A 304 10.40 6.44 -6.17
C SER A 304 11.06 7.80 -6.36
N ARG A 305 10.20 8.81 -6.43
CA ARG A 305 10.58 10.23 -6.42
C ARG A 305 11.00 10.70 -5.03
N PHE A 306 10.79 9.88 -4.00
CA PHE A 306 10.84 10.27 -2.59
C PHE A 306 11.85 9.47 -1.76
N ILE A 307 12.79 8.77 -2.42
CA ILE A 307 13.95 8.15 -1.77
C ILE A 307 15.23 8.92 -2.09
N LYS A 308 16.32 8.62 -1.39
CA LYS A 308 17.62 9.28 -1.61
C LYS A 308 18.05 9.13 -3.09
N GLY A 309 18.31 10.25 -3.75
CA GLY A 309 18.64 10.33 -5.17
C GLY A 309 17.45 10.65 -6.08
N GLY A 310 16.22 10.43 -5.61
CA GLY A 310 15.00 10.79 -6.35
C GLY A 310 14.78 12.29 -6.36
N LYS A 311 14.19 12.79 -7.45
CA LYS A 311 13.97 14.23 -7.68
C LYS A 311 12.56 14.49 -8.20
N VAL A 312 11.96 15.58 -7.72
CA VAL A 312 10.74 16.16 -8.29
C VAL A 312 11.06 17.57 -8.75
N ILE A 313 10.79 17.86 -10.02
CA ILE A 313 11.06 19.18 -10.63
C ILE A 313 9.71 19.79 -11.02
N ASP A 314 9.49 21.04 -10.62
CA ASP A 314 8.27 21.83 -10.88
C ASP A 314 6.95 21.18 -10.41
N TYR A 315 7.02 20.38 -9.34
CA TYR A 315 5.83 19.75 -8.76
C TYR A 315 5.02 20.77 -7.93
N PRO A 316 3.74 21.03 -8.23
CA PRO A 316 2.90 21.93 -7.43
C PRO A 316 2.80 21.49 -5.96
N SER A 317 3.20 22.36 -5.03
CA SER A 317 3.35 22.04 -3.59
C SER A 317 2.12 21.40 -2.94
N HIS A 318 0.92 21.91 -3.24
CA HIS A 318 -0.34 21.36 -2.72
C HIS A 318 -0.62 19.94 -3.25
N LYS A 319 -0.36 19.68 -4.55
CA LYS A 319 -0.48 18.34 -5.13
C LYS A 319 0.56 17.39 -4.53
N LEU A 320 1.78 17.89 -4.26
CA LEU A 320 2.85 17.12 -3.65
C LEU A 320 2.45 16.69 -2.23
N PHE A 321 1.93 17.60 -1.42
CA PHE A 321 1.46 17.29 -0.08
C PHE A 321 0.37 16.22 -0.08
N ILE A 322 -0.67 16.37 -0.91
CA ILE A 322 -1.74 15.37 -1.07
C ILE A 322 -1.17 14.02 -1.53
N ASN A 323 -0.24 14.02 -2.48
CA ASN A 323 0.41 12.81 -2.96
C ASN A 323 1.21 12.10 -1.84
N ARG A 324 1.95 12.85 -1.02
CA ARG A 324 2.69 12.29 0.12
C ARG A 324 1.74 11.70 1.17
N LEU A 325 0.61 12.35 1.45
CA LEU A 325 -0.41 11.81 2.35
C LEU A 325 -1.03 10.51 1.81
N ALA A 326 -1.38 10.48 0.52
CA ALA A 326 -1.93 9.28 -0.11
C ALA A 326 -0.95 8.10 -0.07
N ASN A 327 0.33 8.34 -0.37
CA ASN A 327 1.37 7.32 -0.26
C ASN A 327 1.59 6.86 1.17
N LEU A 328 1.61 7.77 2.15
CA LEU A 328 1.73 7.42 3.57
C LEU A 328 0.54 6.55 4.03
N PHE A 329 -0.67 6.88 3.59
CA PHE A 329 -1.87 6.08 3.86
C PHE A 329 -1.71 4.64 3.35
N VAL A 330 -1.28 4.45 2.09
CA VAL A 330 -1.03 3.13 1.51
C VAL A 330 0.10 2.40 2.25
N GLN A 331 1.20 3.09 2.59
CA GLN A 331 2.30 2.52 3.36
C GLN A 331 1.86 1.96 4.70
N ILE A 332 1.07 2.73 5.46
CA ILE A 332 0.56 2.32 6.76
C ILE A 332 -0.41 1.15 6.59
N LEU A 333 -1.35 1.26 5.65
CA LEU A 333 -2.41 0.27 5.46
C LEU A 333 -1.86 -1.10 5.02
N PHE A 334 -0.83 -1.11 4.18
CA PHE A 334 -0.22 -2.34 3.68
C PHE A 334 1.07 -2.75 4.40
N GLY A 335 1.62 -1.90 5.28
CA GLY A 335 2.91 -2.14 5.94
C GLY A 335 4.10 -2.10 4.98
N LEU A 336 4.08 -1.21 3.99
CA LEU A 336 5.08 -1.16 2.91
C LEU A 336 6.25 -0.23 3.23
N LYS A 337 7.45 -0.63 2.80
CA LYS A 337 8.62 0.26 2.73
C LYS A 337 8.56 1.18 1.52
N PHE A 338 7.98 0.71 0.41
CA PHE A 338 7.78 1.49 -0.81
C PHE A 338 6.88 2.71 -0.56
N ASN A 339 7.32 3.89 -0.96
CA ASN A 339 6.72 5.17 -0.59
C ASN A 339 6.21 6.01 -1.78
N ASP A 340 6.08 5.40 -2.97
CA ASP A 340 5.63 6.06 -4.20
C ASP A 340 4.73 5.17 -5.08
N THR A 341 3.69 4.60 -4.46
CA THR A 341 2.73 3.72 -5.12
C THR A 341 1.94 4.42 -6.22
N THR A 342 1.76 5.73 -6.18
CA THR A 342 0.94 6.49 -7.12
C THR A 342 1.62 6.77 -8.47
N ASN A 343 2.94 6.59 -8.59
CA ASN A 343 3.68 6.83 -9.83
C ASN A 343 3.27 5.87 -10.96
N ALA A 344 3.16 6.32 -12.21
CA ALA A 344 2.85 5.41 -13.32
C ALA A 344 4.08 4.59 -13.75
N PHE A 345 5.25 5.24 -13.76
CA PHE A 345 6.48 4.66 -14.27
C PHE A 345 7.01 3.54 -13.39
N LYS A 346 6.86 2.31 -13.88
CA LYS A 346 7.21 1.05 -13.22
C LYS A 346 7.46 -0.03 -14.28
N ILE A 347 8.29 -1.01 -13.96
CA ILE A 347 8.57 -2.18 -14.82
C ILE A 347 8.14 -3.47 -14.11
N TYR A 348 7.60 -4.41 -14.89
CA TYR A 348 7.10 -5.70 -14.42
C TYR A 348 7.55 -6.79 -15.36
N ARG A 349 7.91 -7.97 -14.83
CA ARG A 349 8.04 -9.16 -15.69
C ARG A 349 6.68 -9.58 -16.23
N LYS A 350 6.68 -10.23 -17.39
CA LYS A 350 5.46 -10.74 -18.03
C LYS A 350 4.62 -11.60 -17.11
N GLU A 351 5.24 -12.52 -16.37
CA GLU A 351 4.55 -13.39 -15.41
C GLU A 351 3.85 -12.62 -14.29
N VAL A 352 4.33 -11.42 -13.94
CA VAL A 352 3.66 -10.58 -12.93
C VAL A 352 2.35 -10.07 -13.49
N ILE A 353 2.37 -9.54 -14.71
CA ILE A 353 1.17 -9.00 -15.37
C ILE A 353 0.11 -10.11 -15.53
N GLU A 354 0.53 -11.29 -15.98
CA GLU A 354 -0.34 -12.46 -16.08
C GLU A 354 -0.92 -12.85 -14.71
N GLY A 355 -0.11 -12.84 -13.65
CA GLY A 355 -0.54 -13.26 -12.32
C GLY A 355 -1.27 -12.22 -11.48
N ILE A 356 -1.26 -10.93 -11.85
CA ILE A 356 -2.05 -9.87 -11.17
C ILE A 356 -3.39 -9.59 -11.86
N THR A 357 -3.61 -10.15 -13.05
CA THR A 357 -4.89 -10.12 -13.78
C THR A 357 -5.98 -10.89 -12.99
N PRO A 358 -7.27 -10.52 -13.09
CA PRO A 358 -7.85 -9.40 -13.84
C PRO A 358 -7.56 -8.03 -13.23
N LEU A 359 -7.39 -7.01 -14.08
CA LEU A 359 -7.25 -5.60 -13.68
C LEU A 359 -8.61 -4.90 -13.80
N ILE A 360 -9.00 -4.11 -12.80
CA ILE A 360 -10.34 -3.49 -12.75
C ILE A 360 -10.30 -1.96 -12.84
N SER A 361 -9.14 -1.33 -12.70
CA SER A 361 -9.02 0.12 -12.79
C SER A 361 -9.17 0.62 -14.23
N HIS A 362 -9.96 1.69 -14.39
CA HIS A 362 -10.27 2.30 -15.68
C HIS A 362 -9.44 3.57 -15.94
N HIS A 363 -8.90 4.18 -14.88
CA HIS A 363 -8.18 5.46 -14.94
C HIS A 363 -6.84 5.36 -14.18
N PHE A 364 -6.29 6.49 -13.74
CA PHE A 364 -5.03 6.53 -12.98
C PHE A 364 -5.05 5.72 -11.69
N ASN A 365 -6.20 5.27 -11.17
CA ASN A 365 -6.22 4.32 -10.05
C ASN A 365 -5.53 2.98 -10.41
N LEU A 366 -5.26 2.70 -11.68
CA LEU A 366 -4.42 1.57 -12.11
C LEU A 366 -2.98 1.67 -11.59
N THR A 367 -2.45 2.89 -11.40
CA THR A 367 -1.05 3.08 -10.95
C THR A 367 -0.82 2.54 -9.55
N VAL A 368 -1.87 2.49 -8.73
CA VAL A 368 -1.85 1.85 -7.40
C VAL A 368 -2.28 0.38 -7.46
N GLU A 369 -3.16 -0.01 -8.38
CA GLU A 369 -3.61 -1.40 -8.52
C GLU A 369 -2.46 -2.35 -8.85
N LEU A 370 -1.71 -2.05 -9.91
CA LEU A 370 -0.63 -2.89 -10.41
C LEU A 370 0.41 -3.23 -9.32
N PRO A 371 1.06 -2.26 -8.66
CA PRO A 371 2.07 -2.57 -7.65
C PRO A 371 1.46 -3.20 -6.41
N LEU A 372 0.25 -2.80 -5.98
CA LEU A 372 -0.34 -3.38 -4.77
C LEU A 372 -0.75 -4.84 -4.98
N LYS A 373 -1.32 -5.19 -6.14
CA LYS A 373 -1.59 -6.60 -6.47
C LYS A 373 -0.31 -7.40 -6.56
N ALA A 374 0.73 -6.89 -7.21
CA ALA A 374 2.02 -7.57 -7.28
C ALA A 374 2.57 -7.87 -5.87
N ILE A 375 2.57 -6.86 -4.99
CA ILE A 375 3.06 -7.01 -3.62
C ILE A 375 2.19 -7.97 -2.79
N VAL A 376 0.87 -7.85 -2.86
CA VAL A 376 -0.07 -8.69 -2.08
C VAL A 376 -0.02 -10.15 -2.52
N ARG A 377 0.19 -10.42 -3.81
CA ARG A 377 0.32 -11.76 -4.39
C ARG A 377 1.71 -12.37 -4.22
N GLY A 378 2.63 -11.65 -3.59
CA GLY A 378 3.92 -12.18 -3.16
C GLY A 378 5.06 -12.08 -4.18
N TYR A 379 4.91 -11.25 -5.21
CA TYR A 379 6.00 -10.97 -6.15
C TYR A 379 7.11 -10.16 -5.47
N SER A 380 8.36 -10.51 -5.79
CA SER A 380 9.52 -9.76 -5.31
C SER A 380 9.61 -8.41 -6.01
N TYR A 381 9.99 -7.37 -5.27
CA TYR A 381 10.21 -6.06 -5.86
C TYR A 381 11.39 -5.36 -5.22
N THR A 382 11.98 -4.44 -5.98
CA THR A 382 12.93 -3.46 -5.46
C THR A 382 12.53 -2.05 -5.88
N THR A 383 13.19 -1.05 -5.32
CA THR A 383 12.91 0.37 -5.60
C THR A 383 14.16 1.11 -6.02
N ILE A 384 14.05 1.92 -7.08
CA ILE A 384 15.14 2.79 -7.56
C ILE A 384 14.75 4.28 -7.43
N PRO A 385 15.71 5.18 -7.20
CA PRO A 385 15.45 6.61 -7.29
C PRO A 385 15.15 6.97 -8.73
N ILE A 386 14.13 7.79 -8.95
CA ILE A 386 13.79 8.31 -10.29
C ILE A 386 13.67 9.83 -10.27
N THR A 387 13.83 10.43 -11.44
CA THR A 387 13.59 11.85 -11.64
C THR A 387 12.26 12.05 -12.35
N TRP A 388 11.35 12.79 -11.72
CA TRP A 388 10.09 13.18 -12.33
C TRP A 388 10.05 14.68 -12.55
N ARG A 389 9.70 15.08 -13.76
CA ARG A 389 9.51 16.48 -14.13
C ARG A 389 8.05 16.72 -14.44
N ASN A 390 7.55 17.89 -14.09
CA ASN A 390 6.23 18.29 -14.55
C ASN A 390 6.23 18.39 -16.08
N ARG A 391 5.11 18.02 -16.71
CA ARG A 391 4.94 18.06 -18.16
C ARG A 391 5.34 19.43 -18.73
N THR A 392 6.00 19.43 -19.87
CA THR A 392 6.40 20.65 -20.59
C THR A 392 5.27 21.20 -21.45
N THR A 393 4.37 20.34 -21.93
CA THR A 393 3.24 20.68 -22.81
C THR A 393 1.95 19.99 -22.35
N GLY A 394 0.79 20.48 -22.81
CA GLY A 394 -0.53 19.92 -22.50
C GLY A 394 -1.12 20.26 -21.11
N VAL A 395 -2.44 20.18 -20.98
CA VAL A 395 -3.17 20.48 -19.73
C VAL A 395 -3.46 19.20 -18.94
N SER A 396 -3.11 19.18 -17.66
CA SER A 396 -3.45 18.07 -16.76
C SER A 396 -4.97 18.02 -16.51
N LYS A 397 -5.66 17.04 -17.12
CA LYS A 397 -7.10 16.80 -16.96
C LYS A 397 -7.46 15.98 -15.69
N LEU A 398 -6.54 15.85 -14.73
CA LEU A 398 -6.77 15.09 -13.50
C LEU A 398 -7.80 15.80 -12.60
N LYS A 399 -9.06 15.37 -12.67
CA LYS A 399 -10.14 15.80 -11.76
C LYS A 399 -9.97 15.13 -10.38
N LEU A 400 -9.27 15.81 -9.46
CA LEU A 400 -8.91 15.28 -8.14
C LEU A 400 -10.05 14.59 -7.36
N LYS A 401 -11.28 15.15 -7.40
CA LYS A 401 -12.44 14.64 -6.65
C LYS A 401 -12.94 13.28 -7.17
N GLU A 402 -13.10 13.14 -8.48
CA GLU A 402 -13.52 11.87 -9.12
C GLU A 402 -12.44 10.79 -8.98
N MET A 403 -11.16 11.20 -8.95
CA MET A 403 -10.05 10.26 -8.82
C MET A 403 -9.88 9.76 -7.39
N GLY A 404 -10.06 10.60 -6.38
CA GLY A 404 -9.84 10.24 -4.98
C GLY A 404 -10.68 9.05 -4.51
N SER A 405 -11.98 9.02 -4.83
CA SER A 405 -12.87 7.92 -4.48
C SER A 405 -12.49 6.61 -5.20
N ARG A 406 -12.08 6.68 -6.46
CA ARG A 406 -11.60 5.53 -7.25
C ARG A 406 -10.29 4.95 -6.70
N TYR A 407 -9.37 5.82 -6.27
CA TYR A 407 -8.14 5.42 -5.58
C TYR A 407 -8.45 4.75 -4.25
N LEU A 408 -9.35 5.32 -3.44
CA LEU A 408 -9.74 4.73 -2.17
C LEU A 408 -10.40 3.36 -2.37
N PHE A 409 -11.32 3.24 -3.33
CA PHE A 409 -11.98 1.98 -3.66
C PHE A 409 -10.97 0.89 -3.99
N ILE A 410 -10.01 1.15 -4.90
CA ILE A 410 -9.04 0.12 -5.31
C ILE A 410 -8.09 -0.26 -4.19
N VAL A 411 -7.67 0.71 -3.37
CA VAL A 411 -6.82 0.48 -2.20
C VAL A 411 -7.53 -0.41 -1.18
N LEU A 412 -8.80 -0.13 -0.88
CA LEU A 412 -9.60 -0.95 0.05
C LEU A 412 -9.90 -2.33 -0.55
N TYR A 413 -10.20 -2.42 -1.84
CA TYR A 413 -10.43 -3.69 -2.53
C TYR A 413 -9.22 -4.62 -2.42
N ILE A 414 -8.01 -4.13 -2.71
CA ILE A 414 -6.79 -4.94 -2.60
C ILE A 414 -6.43 -5.22 -1.13
N TRP A 415 -6.78 -4.31 -0.22
CA TRP A 415 -6.62 -4.56 1.22
C TRP A 415 -7.52 -5.72 1.68
N LEU A 416 -8.77 -5.78 1.21
CA LEU A 416 -9.66 -6.91 1.44
C LEU A 416 -9.10 -8.19 0.81
N GLU A 417 -8.57 -8.14 -0.43
CA GLU A 417 -7.87 -9.28 -1.06
C GLU A 417 -6.75 -9.80 -0.15
N LYS A 418 -5.86 -8.91 0.32
CA LYS A 418 -4.73 -9.25 1.20
C LYS A 418 -5.16 -9.97 2.50
N HIS A 419 -6.25 -9.50 3.11
CA HIS A 419 -6.63 -9.94 4.46
C HIS A 419 -7.68 -11.06 4.46
N LEU A 420 -8.59 -11.06 3.49
CA LEU A 420 -9.75 -11.97 3.46
C LEU A 420 -9.58 -13.12 2.47
N ALA A 421 -8.81 -12.95 1.38
CA ALA A 421 -8.61 -14.02 0.40
C ALA A 421 -7.60 -15.09 0.85
N ARG A 422 -7.22 -15.15 2.15
CA ARG A 422 -6.42 -16.21 2.81
C ARG A 422 -5.15 -16.72 2.10
N GLY A 423 -4.61 -15.97 1.14
CA GLY A 423 -3.46 -16.38 0.33
C GLY A 423 -3.80 -17.13 -0.96
N ASP A 424 -5.07 -17.15 -1.38
CA ASP A 424 -5.57 -17.81 -2.60
C ASP A 424 -4.82 -17.35 -3.86
N TYR A 425 -4.38 -16.08 -3.87
CA TYR A 425 -3.62 -15.48 -4.96
C TYR A 425 -2.12 -15.39 -4.70
N HIS A 426 -1.65 -15.86 -3.54
CA HIS A 426 -0.24 -15.84 -3.23
C HIS A 426 0.45 -16.96 -4.00
N LEU A 427 1.56 -16.64 -4.68
CA LEU A 427 2.37 -17.68 -5.31
C LEU A 427 2.83 -18.67 -4.24
N SER A 428 2.24 -19.87 -4.21
CA SER A 428 2.77 -20.98 -3.43
C SER A 428 4.12 -21.35 -4.03
N ASN A 429 5.17 -21.46 -3.19
CA ASN A 429 6.55 -21.78 -3.58
C ASN A 429 6.60 -22.58 -4.89
N LYS A 430 7.21 -22.02 -5.94
CA LYS A 430 7.46 -22.66 -7.24
C LYS A 430 8.02 -24.07 -7.00
N LYS A 431 7.13 -25.07 -6.88
CA LYS A 431 7.51 -26.46 -6.66
C LYS A 431 8.32 -26.87 -7.88
N THR A 432 9.50 -27.37 -7.59
CA THR A 432 10.42 -28.02 -8.52
C THR A 432 9.63 -28.91 -9.48
N VAL A 433 9.56 -28.54 -10.76
CA VAL A 433 9.26 -29.51 -11.81
C VAL A 433 10.47 -30.44 -11.82
N ILE A 434 10.38 -31.53 -11.07
CA ILE A 434 11.27 -32.67 -11.23
C ILE A 434 10.95 -33.20 -12.62
N LYS A 435 11.86 -32.99 -13.58
CA LYS A 435 11.86 -33.79 -14.81
C LYS A 435 11.92 -35.25 -14.38
N SER A 436 10.80 -35.97 -14.49
CA SER A 436 10.85 -37.42 -14.53
C SER A 436 11.56 -37.78 -15.84
N LYS A 437 12.80 -38.27 -15.72
CA LYS A 437 13.38 -39.10 -16.76
C LYS A 437 12.49 -40.34 -16.89
N ALA A 438 11.97 -40.55 -18.09
CA ALA A 438 11.78 -41.85 -18.71
C ALA A 438 12.08 -41.66 -20.20
#